data_AF-A0A9D5S5H1-F1
#
_entry.id   AF-A0A9D5S5H1-F1
#
_cell.length_a   1.000
_cell.length_b   1.000
_cell.length_c   1.000
_cell.angle_alpha   90.00
_cell.angle_beta   90.00
_cell.angle_gamma   90.00
#
_symmetry.space_group_name_H-M   'P 1'
#
loop_
_entity.id
_entity.type
_entity.pdbx_description
1 polymer ?
#
loop_
_entity_poly.entity_id
_entity_poly.type
_entity_poly.pdbx_seq_one_letter_code
_entity_poly.pdbx_strand_id
1 'polypeptide(L)'
;MKRFLYTLCIAIVSSWGLLSCLSDSDTTEYTVYDDTAITQMQILSINRYIHTTTTAGKDTTYKKTITSSSNTLPGFTIDHEKKTIYNTDSLPYDADLSRVVILLTGSTYTGQIYVKSLANDDLFPYSSSDSIDFNSPREIRAYNNNLTKYRAYTVSVNKHQVVTNAIIWEKMPNAEFPEDVIKTRWEQIASDAGMGSFIGYGSGEGYAYDADGKLMVSRDGGTTWNPDNVIEDGLLLPRRTFSFTSYPQVTNDSTDYQLLVGTVSEKDSICTVWRKIAEYSERSIPSKWVNIPMEYYNNYALPVFPNLHLVNLHGNILAFGSTKSIYNTRDGGITWKVSDKFKYPKDYTYPDNMEVLVDYDDYLWLKDNDQNIIWRGQLIDD
;
A
#
# COMPACT_ATOMS: atom_id res chain seq x y z
N MET A 1 69.16 -11.56 82.16
CA MET A 1 68.74 -10.31 82.84
C MET A 1 68.17 -9.37 81.79
N LYS A 2 66.84 -9.26 81.74
CA LYS A 2 66.06 -8.03 81.92
C LYS A 2 66.36 -6.92 80.90
N ARG A 3 65.41 -6.77 79.96
CA ARG A 3 64.74 -5.53 79.52
C ARG A 3 65.55 -4.23 79.69
N PHE A 4 65.84 -3.54 78.59
CA PHE A 4 65.76 -2.08 78.39
C PHE A 4 66.57 -1.69 77.14
N LEU A 5 65.96 -1.79 75.96
CA LEU A 5 66.55 -1.27 74.71
C LEU A 5 65.42 -0.84 73.74
N TYR A 6 64.38 -0.24 74.31
CA TYR A 6 63.48 0.61 73.56
C TYR A 6 64.00 2.04 73.68
N THR A 7 64.01 2.74 72.55
CA THR A 7 64.09 4.21 72.46
C THR A 7 65.50 4.81 72.40
N LEU A 8 66.31 4.39 71.42
CA LEU A 8 67.39 5.24 70.87
C LEU A 8 67.75 4.85 69.42
N CYS A 9 66.75 4.68 68.57
CA CYS A 9 66.95 4.44 67.12
C CYS A 9 66.03 5.35 66.30
N ILE A 10 66.05 6.65 66.61
CA ILE A 10 65.58 7.68 65.68
C ILE A 10 66.81 8.48 65.28
N ALA A 11 67.07 8.44 63.98
CA ALA A 11 67.95 9.31 63.21
C ALA A 11 69.44 9.22 63.55
N ILE A 12 70.22 8.59 62.67
CA ILE A 12 71.38 9.20 61.98
C ILE A 12 71.99 8.16 61.01
N VAL A 13 72.24 8.62 59.77
CA VAL A 13 72.94 7.97 58.64
C VAL A 13 72.12 6.94 57.84
N SER A 14 71.31 7.29 56.82
CA SER A 14 71.60 8.02 55.57
C SER A 14 72.78 7.48 54.76
N SER A 15 72.44 6.76 53.67
CA SER A 15 73.27 6.41 52.51
C SER A 15 74.33 5.32 52.77
N TRP A 16 74.39 4.19 52.05
CA TRP A 16 74.51 4.07 50.59
C TRP A 16 73.73 2.86 50.04
N GLY A 17 73.15 3.02 48.84
CA GLY A 17 72.56 1.95 48.04
C GLY A 17 71.46 2.44 47.12
N LEU A 18 71.78 3.34 46.18
CA LEU A 18 70.87 3.68 45.07
C LEU A 18 71.03 2.66 43.92
N LEU A 19 69.88 2.37 43.30
CA LEU A 19 69.61 1.75 41.98
C LEU A 19 69.33 0.24 41.90
N SER A 20 68.04 -0.10 42.02
CA SER A 20 67.16 -0.59 40.90
C SER A 20 65.81 -0.98 41.54
N CYS A 21 64.70 -0.25 41.37
CA CYS A 21 63.89 -0.02 40.17
C CYS A 21 63.32 -1.31 39.55
N LEU A 22 62.20 -1.80 40.09
CA LEU A 22 60.92 -1.90 39.38
C LEU A 22 59.84 -2.29 40.41
N SER A 23 58.95 -1.36 40.77
CA SER A 23 57.62 -1.79 41.23
C SER A 23 56.98 -2.47 40.04
N ASP A 24 56.60 -3.73 40.22
CA ASP A 24 55.86 -4.51 39.23
C ASP A 24 54.72 -3.64 38.70
N SER A 25 54.73 -3.43 37.39
CA SER A 25 53.84 -2.50 36.70
C SER A 25 52.40 -2.79 37.07
N ASP A 26 51.60 -1.73 37.23
CA ASP A 26 50.14 -1.77 37.27
C ASP A 26 49.61 -2.74 36.19
N THR A 27 49.40 -3.99 36.57
CA THR A 27 48.50 -4.87 35.83
C THR A 27 47.12 -4.34 36.16
N THR A 28 46.68 -3.38 35.36
CA THR A 28 45.26 -3.13 35.22
C THR A 28 44.64 -4.47 34.83
N GLU A 29 44.01 -5.15 35.78
CA GLU A 29 43.15 -6.28 35.48
C GLU A 29 42.01 -5.74 34.60
N TYR A 30 42.19 -5.84 33.29
CA TYR A 30 41.11 -5.64 32.36
C TYR A 30 40.13 -6.78 32.58
N THR A 31 39.00 -6.52 33.25
CA THR A 31 37.85 -7.42 33.17
C THR A 31 37.40 -7.48 31.72
N VAL A 32 37.80 -8.55 31.03
CA VAL A 32 37.35 -8.87 29.68
C VAL A 32 35.96 -9.47 29.80
N TYR A 33 34.98 -8.74 29.29
CA TYR A 33 33.62 -9.26 29.19
C TYR A 33 33.54 -10.19 27.98
N ASP A 34 33.12 -11.42 28.24
CA ASP A 34 32.89 -12.43 27.21
C ASP A 34 31.58 -12.22 26.45
N ASP A 35 30.71 -11.33 26.96
CA ASP A 35 29.39 -11.09 26.40
C ASP A 35 29.48 -10.14 25.20
N THR A 36 29.08 -10.62 24.03
CA THR A 36 29.04 -9.86 22.77
C THR A 36 27.75 -10.18 22.05
N ALA A 37 27.15 -9.16 21.43
CA ALA A 37 25.86 -9.29 20.76
C ALA A 37 25.71 -8.22 19.68
N ILE A 38 24.89 -8.50 18.67
CA ILE A 38 24.35 -7.45 17.80
C ILE A 38 23.19 -6.80 18.54
N THR A 39 23.21 -5.47 18.65
CA THR A 39 22.20 -4.68 19.38
C THR A 39 21.33 -3.83 18.45
N GLN A 40 21.77 -3.64 17.20
CA GLN A 40 21.00 -2.92 16.20
C GLN A 40 21.27 -3.49 14.80
N MET A 41 20.22 -3.58 14.00
CA MET A 41 20.30 -3.76 12.55
C MET A 41 19.36 -2.76 11.87
N GLN A 42 19.81 -2.15 10.78
CA GLN A 42 18.98 -1.29 9.95
C GLN A 42 19.43 -1.40 8.49
N ILE A 43 18.51 -1.27 7.53
CA ILE A 43 18.87 -1.07 6.12
C ILE A 43 19.23 0.42 5.92
N LEU A 44 20.46 0.69 5.48
CA LEU A 44 20.90 2.03 5.10
C LEU A 44 20.44 2.38 3.69
N SER A 45 20.58 1.45 2.74
CA SER A 45 20.05 1.62 1.40
C SER A 45 19.76 0.29 0.71
N ILE A 46 18.75 0.32 -0.16
CA ILE A 46 18.36 -0.79 -1.02
C ILE A 46 17.80 -0.28 -2.34
N ASN A 47 18.04 -1.01 -3.43
CA ASN A 47 17.47 -0.70 -4.73
C ASN A 47 16.13 -1.40 -4.92
N ARG A 48 15.21 -0.72 -5.62
CA ARG A 48 13.99 -1.27 -6.19
C ARG A 48 14.02 -1.09 -7.71
N TYR A 49 13.51 -2.08 -8.43
CA TYR A 49 13.41 -2.06 -9.89
C TYR A 49 11.94 -2.01 -10.29
N ILE A 50 11.45 -0.82 -10.60
CA ILE A 50 10.03 -0.58 -10.89
C ILE A 50 9.81 -0.65 -12.40
N HIS A 51 8.87 -1.48 -12.82
CA HIS A 51 8.42 -1.59 -14.20
C HIS A 51 7.31 -0.56 -14.46
N THR A 52 7.43 0.18 -15.56
CA THR A 52 6.42 1.14 -16.00
C THR A 52 6.34 1.16 -17.52
N THR A 53 5.31 1.82 -18.05
CA THR A 53 5.11 1.98 -19.49
C THR A 53 5.29 3.46 -19.82
N THR A 54 6.17 3.77 -20.78
CA THR A 54 6.36 5.14 -21.25
C THR A 54 5.08 5.67 -21.92
N THR A 55 4.96 6.98 -22.09
CA THR A 55 3.88 7.62 -22.86
C THR A 55 3.78 7.10 -24.30
N ALA A 56 4.87 6.54 -24.84
CA ALA A 56 4.92 5.88 -26.14
C ALA A 56 4.49 4.39 -26.11
N GLY A 57 4.04 3.87 -24.96
CA GLY A 57 3.58 2.49 -24.80
C GLY A 57 4.69 1.44 -24.70
N LYS A 58 5.95 1.84 -24.51
CA LYS A 58 7.08 0.91 -24.36
C LYS A 58 7.35 0.60 -22.88
N ASP A 59 7.49 -0.68 -22.54
CA ASP A 59 7.93 -1.15 -21.23
C ASP A 59 9.34 -0.62 -20.90
N THR A 60 9.48 -0.06 -19.71
CA THR A 60 10.75 0.40 -19.15
C THR A 60 10.88 -0.05 -17.70
N THR A 61 12.13 -0.22 -17.26
CA THR A 61 12.45 -0.47 -15.85
C THR A 61 13.33 0.66 -15.37
N TYR A 62 12.98 1.27 -14.25
CA TYR A 62 13.84 2.27 -13.62
C TYR A 62 14.24 1.85 -12.22
N LYS A 63 15.47 2.23 -11.84
CA LYS A 63 16.02 1.94 -10.52
C LYS A 63 15.65 3.08 -9.57
N LYS A 64 15.03 2.75 -8.44
CA LYS A 64 14.81 3.66 -7.32
C LYS A 64 15.60 3.17 -6.12
N THR A 65 16.45 4.01 -5.54
CA THR A 65 17.16 3.68 -4.30
C THR A 65 16.36 4.24 -3.13
N ILE A 66 15.97 3.37 -2.19
CA ILE A 66 15.39 3.77 -0.91
C ILE A 66 16.51 3.83 0.12
N THR A 67 16.55 4.91 0.88
CA THR A 67 17.53 5.13 1.96
C THR A 67 16.83 5.18 3.32
N SER A 68 17.59 4.96 4.39
CA SER A 68 17.11 5.07 5.78
C SER A 68 16.41 6.40 6.09
N SER A 69 16.78 7.50 5.42
CA SER A 69 16.15 8.81 5.56
C SER A 69 14.71 8.90 5.03
N SER A 70 14.23 7.91 4.28
CA SER A 70 12.87 7.90 3.74
C SER A 70 11.79 7.55 4.77
N ASN A 71 12.17 7.01 5.94
CA ASN A 71 11.25 6.45 6.94
C ASN A 71 10.27 5.38 6.40
N THR A 72 10.57 4.77 5.25
CA THR A 72 9.76 3.70 4.64
C THR A 72 10.35 2.31 4.79
N LEU A 73 11.56 2.21 5.35
CA LEU A 73 12.23 0.92 5.57
C LEU A 73 11.81 0.34 6.93
N PRO A 74 11.56 -0.97 7.00
CA PRO A 74 11.11 -1.62 8.23
C PRO A 74 12.22 -1.61 9.29
N GLY A 75 11.80 -1.65 10.55
CA GLY A 75 12.68 -1.95 11.67
C GLY A 75 13.13 -3.41 11.65
N PHE A 76 14.03 -3.78 12.55
CA PHE A 76 14.48 -5.15 12.73
C PHE A 76 14.28 -5.62 14.17
N THR A 77 13.79 -6.84 14.31
CA THR A 77 13.74 -7.58 15.58
C THR A 77 15.02 -8.39 15.72
N ILE A 78 15.63 -8.31 16.91
CA ILE A 78 16.77 -9.14 17.29
C ILE A 78 16.30 -10.07 18.41
N ASP A 79 16.08 -11.34 18.07
CA ASP A 79 15.78 -12.39 19.05
C ASP A 79 17.10 -12.99 19.54
N HIS A 80 17.53 -12.60 20.75
CA HIS A 80 18.76 -13.08 21.35
C HIS A 80 18.70 -14.55 21.80
N GLU A 81 17.50 -15.06 22.10
CA GLU A 81 17.31 -16.45 22.55
C GLU A 81 17.41 -17.40 21.37
N LYS A 82 16.67 -17.10 20.29
CA LYS A 82 16.69 -17.88 19.05
C LYS A 82 17.88 -17.56 18.14
N LYS A 83 18.60 -16.46 18.45
CA LYS A 83 19.74 -15.96 17.67
C LYS A 83 19.35 -15.66 16.22
N THR A 84 18.21 -15.01 16.04
CA THR A 84 17.69 -14.63 14.73
C THR A 84 17.49 -13.13 14.64
N ILE A 85 17.75 -12.56 13.47
CA ILE A 85 17.47 -11.15 13.17
C ILE A 85 16.60 -11.10 11.91
N TYR A 86 15.50 -10.37 11.97
CA TYR A 86 14.57 -10.26 10.84
C TYR A 86 13.83 -8.91 10.86
N ASN A 87 13.43 -8.44 9.68
CA ASN A 87 12.65 -7.22 9.54
C ASN A 87 11.25 -7.39 10.13
N THR A 88 10.75 -6.36 10.82
CA THR A 88 9.43 -6.34 11.47
C THR A 88 8.27 -6.39 10.48
N ASP A 89 8.53 -5.92 9.25
CA ASP A 89 7.60 -5.94 8.13
C ASP A 89 8.37 -6.18 6.83
N SER A 90 7.73 -6.81 5.85
CA SER A 90 8.35 -7.19 4.57
C SER A 90 8.71 -5.98 3.72
N LEU A 91 9.81 -6.09 2.97
CA LEU A 91 10.14 -5.13 1.93
C LEU A 91 9.20 -5.29 0.72
N PRO A 92 9.07 -4.25 -0.13
CA PRO A 92 8.36 -4.35 -1.41
C PRO A 92 8.84 -5.53 -2.28
N TYR A 93 7.93 -6.14 -3.05
CA TYR A 93 8.23 -7.30 -3.91
C TYR A 93 9.41 -7.08 -4.87
N ASP A 94 9.53 -5.87 -5.40
CA ASP A 94 10.55 -5.41 -6.34
C ASP A 94 11.87 -4.96 -5.68
N ALA A 95 12.03 -5.18 -4.38
CA ALA A 95 13.29 -4.94 -3.66
C ALA A 95 14.39 -5.94 -4.09
N ASP A 96 15.57 -5.39 -4.38
CA ASP A 96 16.76 -6.14 -4.73
C ASP A 96 17.55 -6.55 -3.48
N LEU A 97 17.36 -7.80 -3.05
CA LEU A 97 18.04 -8.37 -1.90
C LEU A 97 19.50 -8.76 -2.21
N SER A 98 19.96 -8.73 -3.46
CA SER A 98 21.34 -9.11 -3.79
C SER A 98 22.37 -8.04 -3.39
N ARG A 99 21.92 -6.81 -3.16
CA ARG A 99 22.78 -5.64 -2.89
C ARG A 99 22.21 -4.73 -1.81
N VAL A 100 22.05 -5.24 -0.59
CA VAL A 100 21.53 -4.45 0.55
C VAL A 100 22.68 -3.87 1.36
N VAL A 101 22.67 -2.55 1.59
CA VAL A 101 23.62 -1.89 2.50
C VAL A 101 22.96 -1.75 3.86
N ILE A 102 23.60 -2.25 4.90
CA ILE A 102 23.05 -2.30 6.26
C ILE A 102 23.96 -1.58 7.25
N LEU A 103 23.36 -1.16 8.36
CA LEU A 103 24.03 -0.79 9.59
C LEU A 103 23.86 -1.94 10.58
N LEU A 104 24.97 -2.43 11.12
CA LEU A 104 25.02 -3.31 12.28
C LEU A 104 25.77 -2.61 13.41
N THR A 105 25.16 -2.60 14.59
CA THR A 105 25.80 -2.11 15.82
C THR A 105 25.95 -3.27 16.77
N GLY A 106 27.15 -3.43 17.32
CA GLY A 106 27.42 -4.38 18.39
C GLY A 106 27.16 -3.79 19.77
N SER A 107 27.13 -4.66 20.78
CA SER A 107 27.21 -4.25 22.18
C SER A 107 28.54 -3.54 22.48
N THR A 108 28.65 -2.90 23.65
CA THR A 108 29.88 -2.21 24.10
C THR A 108 31.14 -3.09 24.08
N TYR A 109 31.00 -4.42 24.13
CA TYR A 109 32.11 -5.37 24.16
C TYR A 109 32.37 -6.07 22.82
N THR A 110 31.61 -5.71 21.78
CA THR A 110 31.79 -6.24 20.43
C THR A 110 32.98 -5.55 19.76
N GLY A 111 33.99 -6.33 19.39
CA GLY A 111 35.19 -5.82 18.71
C GLY A 111 35.02 -5.77 17.19
N GLN A 112 34.80 -6.94 16.58
CA GLN A 112 34.65 -7.05 15.12
C GLN A 112 33.41 -7.89 14.79
N ILE A 113 32.69 -7.45 13.77
CA ILE A 113 31.57 -8.20 13.18
C ILE A 113 32.07 -8.84 11.88
N TYR A 114 31.70 -10.10 11.65
CA TYR A 114 31.98 -10.85 10.43
C TYR A 114 30.70 -11.39 9.80
N VAL A 115 30.69 -11.47 8.49
CA VAL A 115 29.65 -12.13 7.70
C VAL A 115 30.22 -13.43 7.16
N LYS A 116 29.53 -14.55 7.40
CA LYS A 116 29.92 -15.85 6.87
C LYS A 116 29.64 -15.92 5.37
N SER A 117 30.56 -16.55 4.64
CA SER A 117 30.38 -16.95 3.25
C SER A 117 29.16 -17.86 3.09
N LEU A 118 28.50 -17.78 1.94
CA LEU A 118 27.45 -18.74 1.56
C LEU A 118 28.04 -20.01 0.93
N ALA A 119 29.28 -19.96 0.43
CA ALA A 119 29.90 -21.06 -0.30
C ALA A 119 30.71 -22.02 0.58
N ASN A 120 31.20 -21.54 1.72
CA ASN A 120 32.11 -22.27 2.61
C ASN A 120 32.07 -21.67 4.04
N ASP A 121 32.99 -22.10 4.89
CA ASP A 121 33.09 -21.62 6.28
C ASP A 121 33.91 -20.32 6.46
N ASP A 122 34.29 -19.65 5.37
CA ASP A 122 35.07 -18.41 5.44
C ASP A 122 34.28 -17.26 6.08
N LEU A 123 35.00 -16.38 6.78
CA LEU A 123 34.47 -15.20 7.45
C LEU A 123 35.06 -13.93 6.85
N PHE A 124 34.19 -13.01 6.44
CA PHE A 124 34.60 -11.71 5.90
C PHE A 124 34.26 -10.60 6.88
N PRO A 125 35.17 -9.64 7.14
CA PRO A 125 34.86 -8.52 8.03
C PRO A 125 33.70 -7.71 7.47
N TYR A 126 32.76 -7.35 8.34
CA TYR A 126 31.63 -6.49 7.97
C TYR A 126 32.09 -5.03 7.83
N SER A 127 31.51 -4.34 6.85
CA SER A 127 31.65 -2.91 6.60
C SER A 127 30.27 -2.33 6.29
N SER A 128 29.94 -1.18 6.88
CA SER A 128 28.67 -0.46 6.63
C SER A 128 28.60 0.19 5.24
N SER A 129 29.71 0.20 4.49
CA SER A 129 29.78 0.74 3.13
C SER A 129 29.56 -0.33 2.06
N ASP A 130 29.66 -1.61 2.44
CA ASP A 130 29.54 -2.73 1.51
C ASP A 130 28.10 -3.24 1.46
N SER A 131 27.71 -3.74 0.29
CA SER A 131 26.42 -4.39 0.10
C SER A 131 26.52 -5.90 0.36
N ILE A 132 25.48 -6.46 0.96
CA ILE A 132 25.38 -7.88 1.30
C ILE A 132 24.19 -8.48 0.54
N ASP A 133 24.37 -9.69 0.01
CA ASP A 133 23.30 -10.51 -0.58
C ASP A 133 22.49 -11.22 0.52
N PHE A 134 21.18 -10.99 0.53
CA PHE A 134 20.18 -11.56 1.42
C PHE A 134 19.09 -12.37 0.68
N ASN A 135 19.33 -12.80 -0.57
CA ASN A 135 18.45 -13.77 -1.24
C ASN A 135 18.40 -15.13 -0.50
N SER A 136 19.32 -15.36 0.43
CA SER A 136 19.28 -16.47 1.38
C SER A 136 19.70 -15.96 2.77
N PRO A 137 19.23 -16.60 3.86
CA PRO A 137 19.61 -16.21 5.22
C PRO A 137 21.13 -16.16 5.40
N ARG A 138 21.63 -15.15 6.11
CA ARG A 138 23.07 -14.93 6.34
C ARG A 138 23.43 -15.19 7.78
N GLU A 139 24.55 -15.89 8.01
CA GLU A 139 25.12 -16.00 9.34
C GLU A 139 26.06 -14.81 9.60
N ILE A 140 25.75 -14.01 10.61
CA ILE A 140 26.55 -12.86 11.05
C ILE A 140 27.06 -13.13 12.46
N ARG A 141 28.37 -12.93 12.68
CA ARG A 141 29.05 -13.19 13.95
C ARG A 141 29.57 -11.90 14.56
N ALA A 142 29.12 -11.57 15.76
CA ALA A 142 29.71 -10.54 16.59
C ALA A 142 30.78 -11.17 17.49
N TYR A 143 32.04 -10.82 17.30
CA TYR A 143 33.13 -11.27 18.17
C TYR A 143 33.36 -10.27 19.30
N ASN A 144 33.82 -10.75 20.45
CA ASN A 144 34.30 -9.89 21.52
C ASN A 144 35.61 -9.18 21.11
N ASN A 145 36.04 -8.19 21.88
CA ASN A 145 37.27 -7.42 21.61
C ASN A 145 38.54 -8.27 21.42
N ASN A 146 38.60 -9.44 22.04
CA ASN A 146 39.75 -10.35 21.96
C ASN A 146 39.64 -11.40 20.86
N LEU A 147 38.53 -11.42 20.09
CA LEU A 147 38.24 -12.40 19.04
C LEU A 147 38.22 -13.86 19.53
N THR A 148 38.03 -14.09 20.83
CA THR A 148 38.05 -15.43 21.45
C THR A 148 36.67 -16.06 21.56
N LYS A 149 35.63 -15.24 21.61
CA LYS A 149 34.22 -15.67 21.69
C LYS A 149 33.37 -14.85 20.74
N TYR A 150 32.30 -15.46 20.26
CA TYR A 150 31.34 -14.78 19.39
C TYR A 150 29.90 -15.22 19.67
N ARG A 151 28.98 -14.34 19.28
CA ARG A 151 27.56 -14.66 19.13
C ARG A 151 27.22 -14.64 17.64
N ALA A 152 26.75 -15.77 17.13
CA ALA A 152 26.28 -15.91 15.76
C ALA A 152 24.77 -15.68 15.71
N TYR A 153 24.33 -15.00 14.65
CA TYR A 153 22.93 -14.75 14.34
C TYR A 153 22.61 -15.20 12.91
N THR A 154 21.46 -15.84 12.73
CA THR A 154 20.88 -16.04 11.41
C THR A 154 20.02 -14.84 11.05
N VAL A 155 20.39 -14.14 10.00
CA VAL A 155 19.76 -12.89 9.56
C VAL A 155 18.97 -13.13 8.28
N SER A 156 17.67 -12.84 8.33
CA SER A 156 16.76 -12.93 7.19
C SER A 156 16.21 -11.55 6.86
N VAL A 157 16.22 -11.18 5.57
CA VAL A 157 15.58 -9.96 5.07
C VAL A 157 14.44 -10.41 4.16
N ASN A 158 13.20 -10.19 4.60
CA ASN A 158 12.00 -10.66 3.93
C ASN A 158 11.41 -9.60 3.01
N LYS A 159 10.76 -10.02 1.93
CA LYS A 159 9.99 -9.17 1.02
C LYS A 159 8.66 -9.83 0.61
N HIS A 160 7.69 -9.04 0.17
CA HIS A 160 6.44 -9.57 -0.38
C HIS A 160 6.72 -10.51 -1.54
N GLN A 161 5.91 -11.57 -1.67
CA GLN A 161 6.02 -12.57 -2.75
C GLN A 161 5.06 -12.27 -3.90
N VAL A 162 4.17 -11.29 -3.70
CA VAL A 162 3.21 -10.81 -4.69
C VAL A 162 3.37 -9.30 -4.81
N VAL A 163 3.05 -8.75 -5.98
CA VAL A 163 3.01 -7.30 -6.18
C VAL A 163 1.87 -6.73 -5.33
N THR A 164 2.19 -5.75 -4.51
CA THR A 164 1.27 -5.03 -3.63
C THR A 164 1.04 -3.62 -4.18
N ASN A 165 0.02 -2.93 -3.65
CA ASN A 165 -0.42 -1.61 -4.08
C ASN A 165 -0.78 -1.52 -5.58
N ALA A 166 -1.25 -2.62 -6.16
CA ALA A 166 -1.74 -2.71 -7.53
C ALA A 166 -2.85 -3.75 -7.66
N ILE A 167 -3.72 -3.60 -8.66
CA ILE A 167 -4.63 -4.67 -9.06
C ILE A 167 -3.84 -5.76 -9.79
N ILE A 168 -3.97 -6.99 -9.29
CA ILE A 168 -3.42 -8.19 -9.92
C ILE A 168 -4.53 -8.88 -10.68
N TRP A 169 -4.35 -9.03 -11.99
CA TRP A 169 -5.33 -9.63 -12.88
C TRP A 169 -4.98 -11.07 -13.21
N GLU A 170 -6.00 -11.91 -13.25
CA GLU A 170 -5.95 -13.26 -13.78
C GLU A 170 -7.11 -13.52 -14.74
N LYS A 171 -6.91 -14.41 -15.71
CA LYS A 171 -7.97 -14.82 -16.64
C LYS A 171 -8.86 -15.84 -15.97
N MET A 172 -10.17 -15.68 -16.14
CA MET A 172 -11.17 -16.59 -15.57
C MET A 172 -11.98 -17.28 -16.66
N PRO A 173 -12.51 -18.49 -16.38
CA PRO A 173 -13.49 -19.14 -17.25
C PRO A 173 -14.78 -18.33 -17.36
N ASN A 174 -15.47 -18.44 -18.50
CA ASN A 174 -16.66 -17.61 -18.75
C ASN A 174 -17.84 -17.88 -17.82
N ALA A 175 -17.92 -19.09 -17.28
CA ALA A 175 -18.94 -19.50 -16.33
C ALA A 175 -18.77 -18.88 -14.93
N GLU A 176 -17.61 -18.27 -14.64
CA GLU A 176 -17.30 -17.69 -13.33
C GLU A 176 -17.59 -16.19 -13.24
N PHE A 177 -17.94 -15.52 -14.34
CA PHE A 177 -18.33 -14.12 -14.27
C PHE A 177 -19.61 -13.97 -13.45
N PRO A 178 -19.58 -13.17 -12.37
CA PRO A 178 -20.72 -13.04 -11.49
C PRO A 178 -21.87 -12.31 -12.16
N GLU A 179 -23.10 -12.67 -11.80
CA GLU A 179 -24.30 -11.95 -12.19
C GLU A 179 -24.66 -10.93 -11.10
N ASP A 180 -24.90 -9.68 -11.49
CA ASP A 180 -25.46 -8.66 -10.57
C ASP A 180 -26.99 -8.79 -10.51
N VAL A 181 -27.43 -9.81 -9.77
CA VAL A 181 -28.86 -10.17 -9.64
C VAL A 181 -29.69 -9.01 -9.09
N ILE A 182 -29.11 -8.16 -8.24
CA ILE A 182 -29.81 -7.01 -7.66
C ILE A 182 -30.02 -5.93 -8.73
N LYS A 183 -29.00 -5.62 -9.53
CA LYS A 183 -29.12 -4.71 -10.67
C LYS A 183 -30.15 -5.20 -11.68
N THR A 184 -30.06 -6.46 -12.11
CA THR A 184 -31.01 -7.05 -13.06
C THR A 184 -32.44 -6.99 -12.54
N ARG A 185 -32.65 -7.25 -11.24
CA ARG A 185 -33.97 -7.11 -10.60
C ARG A 185 -34.49 -5.68 -10.66
N TRP A 186 -33.66 -4.69 -10.36
CA TRP A 186 -34.08 -3.28 -10.41
C TRP A 186 -34.35 -2.80 -11.84
N GLU A 187 -33.56 -3.23 -12.82
CA GLU A 187 -33.81 -2.96 -14.24
C GLU A 187 -35.20 -3.47 -14.66
N GLN A 188 -35.56 -4.69 -14.25
CA GLN A 188 -36.89 -5.26 -14.49
C GLN A 188 -38.00 -4.45 -13.80
N ILE A 189 -37.83 -4.12 -12.51
CA ILE A 189 -38.84 -3.35 -11.75
C ILE A 189 -39.08 -1.97 -12.37
N ALA A 190 -38.00 -1.28 -12.76
CA ALA A 190 -38.11 0.02 -13.42
C ALA A 190 -38.83 -0.11 -14.78
N SER A 191 -38.52 -1.15 -15.55
CA SER A 191 -39.18 -1.44 -16.83
C SER A 191 -40.68 -1.72 -16.67
N ASP A 192 -41.06 -2.56 -15.69
CA ASP A 192 -42.47 -2.90 -15.39
C ASP A 192 -43.27 -1.67 -14.93
N ALA A 193 -42.60 -0.73 -14.25
CA ALA A 193 -43.18 0.55 -13.84
C ALA A 193 -43.27 1.59 -14.99
N GLY A 194 -42.81 1.26 -16.20
CA GLY A 194 -42.83 2.15 -17.36
C GLY A 194 -41.76 3.25 -17.34
N MET A 195 -40.67 3.08 -16.59
CA MET A 195 -39.53 3.99 -16.61
C MET A 195 -38.77 3.88 -17.94
N GLY A 196 -38.16 4.98 -18.37
CA GLY A 196 -37.41 5.04 -19.63
C GLY A 196 -36.03 4.36 -19.52
N SER A 197 -35.28 4.67 -18.45
CA SER A 197 -33.96 4.08 -18.23
C SER A 197 -33.67 3.92 -16.74
N PHE A 198 -33.25 2.72 -16.32
CA PHE A 198 -32.73 2.53 -14.97
C PHE A 198 -31.35 3.22 -14.82
N ILE A 199 -31.12 3.85 -13.66
CA ILE A 199 -29.86 4.57 -13.38
C ILE A 199 -28.99 3.76 -12.42
N GLY A 200 -29.57 3.29 -11.31
CA GLY A 200 -28.84 2.60 -10.26
C GLY A 200 -29.60 2.57 -8.94
N TYR A 201 -29.02 1.91 -7.94
CA TYR A 201 -29.63 1.72 -6.64
C TYR A 201 -28.59 1.88 -5.52
N GLY A 202 -29.04 2.40 -4.38
CA GLY A 202 -28.33 2.34 -3.11
C GLY A 202 -29.05 1.43 -2.12
N SER A 203 -28.65 1.52 -0.86
CA SER A 203 -29.18 0.72 0.24
C SER A 203 -30.67 0.96 0.51
N GLY A 204 -31.15 2.20 0.33
CA GLY A 204 -32.54 2.59 0.60
C GLY A 204 -33.31 3.23 -0.56
N GLU A 205 -32.63 3.59 -1.66
CA GLU A 205 -33.24 4.32 -2.77
C GLU A 205 -32.85 3.69 -4.12
N GLY A 206 -33.80 3.58 -5.05
CA GLY A 206 -33.57 3.19 -6.45
C GLY A 206 -33.90 4.34 -7.40
N TYR A 207 -33.15 4.47 -8.50
CA TYR A 207 -33.24 5.61 -9.41
C TYR A 207 -33.45 5.20 -10.86
N ALA A 208 -34.28 5.96 -11.56
CA ALA A 208 -34.53 5.81 -12.97
C ALA A 208 -34.86 7.17 -13.60
N TYR A 209 -34.76 7.27 -14.91
CA TYR A 209 -35.42 8.30 -15.68
C TYR A 209 -36.80 7.81 -16.12
N ASP A 210 -37.83 8.66 -16.01
CA ASP A 210 -39.10 8.38 -16.67
C ASP A 210 -39.00 8.54 -18.20
N ALA A 211 -40.11 8.30 -18.92
CA ALA A 211 -40.16 8.40 -20.37
C ALA A 211 -39.84 9.81 -20.92
N ASP A 212 -40.00 10.86 -20.11
CA ASP A 212 -39.69 12.25 -20.46
C ASP A 212 -38.27 12.67 -20.05
N GLY A 213 -37.50 11.75 -19.45
CA GLY A 213 -36.14 12.00 -18.98
C GLY A 213 -36.06 12.74 -17.64
N LYS A 214 -37.13 12.74 -16.86
CA LYS A 214 -37.16 13.27 -15.49
C LYS A 214 -36.58 12.25 -14.51
N LEU A 215 -35.77 12.72 -13.57
CA LEU A 215 -35.21 11.87 -12.53
C LEU A 215 -36.28 11.44 -11.52
N MET A 216 -36.44 10.13 -11.38
CA MET A 216 -37.39 9.48 -10.49
C MET A 216 -36.65 8.67 -9.42
N VAL A 217 -37.24 8.59 -8.24
CA VAL A 217 -36.75 7.82 -7.10
C VAL A 217 -37.85 6.92 -6.56
N SER A 218 -37.46 5.70 -6.23
CA SER A 218 -38.24 4.75 -5.44
C SER A 218 -37.59 4.57 -4.07
N ARG A 219 -38.41 4.54 -3.01
CA ARG A 219 -37.99 4.35 -1.61
C ARG A 219 -38.63 3.13 -0.94
N ASP A 220 -39.34 2.31 -1.71
CA ASP A 220 -40.17 1.20 -1.25
C ASP A 220 -39.94 -0.07 -2.07
N GLY A 221 -38.69 -0.28 -2.52
CA GLY A 221 -38.30 -1.44 -3.31
C GLY A 221 -38.86 -1.45 -4.74
N GLY A 222 -39.25 -0.27 -5.26
CA GLY A 222 -39.70 -0.07 -6.64
C GLY A 222 -41.21 -0.14 -6.82
N THR A 223 -41.97 -0.12 -5.73
CA THR A 223 -43.44 -0.13 -5.76
C THR A 223 -43.99 1.21 -6.22
N THR A 224 -43.39 2.31 -5.78
CA THR A 224 -43.76 3.67 -6.20
C THR A 224 -42.55 4.47 -6.67
N TRP A 225 -42.77 5.26 -7.73
CA TRP A 225 -41.76 6.12 -8.33
C TRP A 225 -42.25 7.57 -8.29
N ASN A 226 -41.50 8.43 -7.63
CA ASN A 226 -41.81 9.85 -7.50
C ASN A 226 -40.67 10.70 -8.06
N PRO A 227 -40.93 11.92 -8.56
CA PRO A 227 -39.86 12.85 -8.93
C PRO A 227 -38.89 13.07 -7.76
N ASP A 228 -37.58 12.99 -8.01
CA ASP A 228 -36.58 13.28 -6.98
C ASP A 228 -36.19 14.77 -6.95
N ASN A 229 -35.61 15.20 -5.83
CA ASN A 229 -35.15 16.58 -5.68
C ASN A 229 -33.82 16.79 -6.40
N VAL A 230 -33.76 17.79 -7.28
CA VAL A 230 -32.58 18.16 -8.06
C VAL A 230 -32.36 19.67 -7.96
N ILE A 231 -31.10 20.11 -7.85
CA ILE A 231 -30.75 21.54 -7.89
C ILE A 231 -30.81 22.08 -9.33
N GLU A 232 -31.15 23.36 -9.51
CA GLU A 232 -31.08 24.08 -10.79
C GLU A 232 -31.76 23.34 -11.96
N ASP A 233 -32.95 22.79 -11.71
CA ASP A 233 -33.81 22.08 -12.68
C ASP A 233 -33.19 20.84 -13.35
N GLY A 234 -31.98 20.41 -12.94
CA GLY A 234 -31.35 19.20 -13.45
C GLY A 234 -30.94 19.24 -14.92
N LEU A 235 -30.79 20.42 -15.52
CA LEU A 235 -30.45 20.57 -16.95
C LEU A 235 -29.13 19.89 -17.34
N LEU A 236 -28.21 19.76 -16.38
CA LEU A 236 -26.91 19.12 -16.58
C LEU A 236 -26.87 17.66 -16.13
N LEU A 237 -28.00 17.03 -15.81
CA LEU A 237 -28.04 15.60 -15.45
C LEU A 237 -27.54 14.73 -16.62
N PRO A 238 -26.73 13.69 -16.38
CA PRO A 238 -26.31 12.77 -17.42
C PRO A 238 -27.50 12.06 -18.07
N ARG A 239 -27.63 12.17 -19.39
CA ARG A 239 -28.69 11.50 -20.18
C ARG A 239 -28.13 10.48 -21.17
N ARG A 240 -26.81 10.43 -21.32
CA ARG A 240 -26.07 9.60 -22.26
C ARG A 240 -24.80 9.09 -21.60
N THR A 241 -24.38 7.88 -21.97
CA THR A 241 -23.14 7.22 -21.50
C THR A 241 -22.90 7.48 -20.03
N PHE A 242 -23.90 7.15 -19.21
CA PHE A 242 -23.84 7.41 -17.78
C PHE A 242 -23.61 6.13 -17.01
N SER A 243 -23.00 6.28 -15.84
CA SER A 243 -22.86 5.23 -14.87
C SER A 243 -23.07 5.79 -13.48
N PHE A 244 -23.51 4.91 -12.59
CA PHE A 244 -23.86 5.22 -11.23
C PHE A 244 -23.08 4.31 -10.28
N THR A 245 -22.72 4.81 -9.10
CA THR A 245 -22.29 3.99 -7.96
C THR A 245 -22.91 4.53 -6.68
N SER A 246 -23.30 3.64 -5.78
CA SER A 246 -23.72 3.96 -4.41
C SER A 246 -22.80 3.25 -3.42
N TYR A 247 -22.51 3.89 -2.29
CA TYR A 247 -21.81 3.23 -1.20
C TYR A 247 -22.19 3.82 0.16
N PRO A 248 -22.33 2.98 1.19
CA PRO A 248 -22.69 3.43 2.53
C PRO A 248 -21.60 4.34 3.12
N GLN A 249 -22.01 5.34 3.87
CA GLN A 249 -21.10 6.21 4.63
C GLN A 249 -20.68 5.52 5.92
N VAL A 250 -19.38 5.51 6.21
CA VAL A 250 -18.84 4.84 7.42
C VAL A 250 -19.36 5.46 8.72
N THR A 251 -19.76 6.74 8.70
CA THR A 251 -20.20 7.48 9.89
C THR A 251 -21.69 7.39 10.18
N ASN A 252 -22.51 6.82 9.28
CA ASN A 252 -23.95 6.69 9.47
C ASN A 252 -24.48 5.47 8.71
N ASP A 253 -25.17 4.57 9.42
CA ASP A 253 -25.69 3.30 8.90
C ASP A 253 -26.89 3.46 7.95
N SER A 254 -27.48 4.66 7.90
CA SER A 254 -28.65 4.99 7.10
C SER A 254 -28.35 6.06 6.03
N THR A 255 -27.08 6.20 5.65
CA THR A 255 -26.65 7.17 4.63
C THR A 255 -25.80 6.49 3.57
N ASP A 256 -26.14 6.72 2.31
CA ASP A 256 -25.29 6.39 1.17
C ASP A 256 -24.73 7.67 0.52
N TYR A 257 -23.50 7.60 0.01
CA TYR A 257 -23.01 8.55 -0.98
C TYR A 257 -23.20 7.97 -2.37
N GLN A 258 -23.86 8.75 -3.21
CA GLN A 258 -24.24 8.35 -4.55
C GLN A 258 -23.59 9.28 -5.55
N LEU A 259 -23.07 8.68 -6.61
CA LEU A 259 -22.40 9.38 -7.69
C LEU A 259 -22.99 8.94 -9.03
N LEU A 260 -23.41 9.91 -9.83
CA LEU A 260 -23.92 9.74 -11.18
C LEU A 260 -23.04 10.56 -12.12
N VAL A 261 -22.40 9.90 -13.09
CA VAL A 261 -21.46 10.52 -14.01
C VAL A 261 -21.80 10.12 -15.44
N GLY A 262 -21.71 11.05 -16.38
CA GLY A 262 -21.88 10.77 -17.80
C GLY A 262 -21.93 12.04 -18.62
N THR A 263 -22.65 12.03 -19.74
CA THR A 263 -22.77 13.19 -20.64
C THR A 263 -24.21 13.64 -20.81
N VAL A 264 -24.40 14.92 -21.13
CA VAL A 264 -25.69 15.48 -21.53
C VAL A 264 -25.85 15.38 -23.04
N SER A 265 -24.75 15.63 -23.76
CA SER A 265 -24.69 15.74 -25.22
C SER A 265 -23.52 14.94 -25.79
N GLU A 266 -23.64 14.49 -27.03
CA GLU A 266 -22.56 13.83 -27.77
C GLU A 266 -21.37 14.77 -28.04
N LYS A 267 -21.56 16.08 -27.88
CA LYS A 267 -20.51 17.10 -28.10
C LYS A 267 -19.67 17.37 -26.85
N ASP A 268 -20.03 16.78 -25.71
CA ASP A 268 -19.32 17.00 -24.46
C ASP A 268 -17.91 16.38 -24.52
N SER A 269 -16.90 17.12 -24.04
CA SER A 269 -15.52 16.64 -23.95
C SER A 269 -15.14 16.17 -22.54
N ILE A 270 -15.98 16.48 -21.56
CA ILE A 270 -15.85 16.12 -20.14
C ILE A 270 -17.19 15.57 -19.64
N CYS A 271 -17.14 14.64 -18.71
CA CYS A 271 -18.36 14.15 -18.05
C CYS A 271 -18.88 15.19 -17.07
N THR A 272 -20.20 15.33 -16.99
CA THR A 272 -20.89 16.00 -15.87
C THR A 272 -20.99 15.04 -14.70
N VAL A 273 -20.76 15.55 -13.49
CA VAL A 273 -20.73 14.76 -12.26
C VAL A 273 -21.81 15.27 -11.33
N TRP A 274 -22.65 14.36 -10.84
CA TRP A 274 -23.70 14.64 -9.89
C TRP A 274 -23.56 13.74 -8.68
N ARG A 275 -23.82 14.31 -7.51
CA ARG A 275 -23.82 13.56 -6.26
C ARG A 275 -25.10 13.75 -5.48
N LYS A 276 -25.40 12.78 -4.61
CA LYS A 276 -26.41 12.88 -3.56
C LYS A 276 -25.91 12.17 -2.31
N ILE A 277 -26.20 12.76 -1.15
CA ILE A 277 -26.07 12.10 0.15
C ILE A 277 -27.45 11.54 0.48
N ALA A 278 -27.71 10.30 0.11
CA ALA A 278 -29.00 9.66 0.31
C ALA A 278 -29.16 9.25 1.77
N GLU A 279 -29.95 10.01 2.52
CA GLU A 279 -30.24 9.78 3.93
C GLU A 279 -31.64 9.19 4.08
N TYR A 280 -31.72 7.95 4.55
CA TYR A 280 -32.95 7.17 4.59
C TYR A 280 -33.33 6.70 6.01
N SER A 281 -32.77 7.31 7.06
CA SER A 281 -33.27 7.11 8.42
C SER A 281 -34.72 7.57 8.57
N GLU A 282 -35.41 7.00 9.57
CA GLU A 282 -36.79 7.36 9.86
C GLU A 282 -36.90 8.87 10.13
N ARG A 283 -37.81 9.56 9.42
CA ARG A 283 -38.08 11.00 9.53
C ARG A 283 -36.95 11.91 9.05
N SER A 284 -35.98 11.37 8.30
CA SER A 284 -35.03 12.22 7.59
C SER A 284 -35.75 13.08 6.53
N ILE A 285 -35.14 14.20 6.20
CA ILE A 285 -35.57 15.02 5.07
C ILE A 285 -34.84 14.50 3.83
N PRO A 286 -35.54 14.19 2.73
CA PRO A 286 -34.89 13.74 1.50
C PRO A 286 -33.87 14.76 1.01
N SER A 287 -32.63 14.30 0.83
CA SER A 287 -31.57 15.08 0.19
C SER A 287 -31.88 15.35 -1.28
N LYS A 288 -31.05 16.20 -1.90
CA LYS A 288 -31.16 16.57 -3.31
C LYS A 288 -29.90 16.17 -4.09
N TRP A 289 -30.08 15.92 -5.37
CA TRP A 289 -29.00 15.82 -6.33
C TRP A 289 -28.37 17.18 -6.58
N VAL A 290 -27.04 17.23 -6.51
CA VAL A 290 -26.25 18.44 -6.70
C VAL A 290 -25.18 18.18 -7.75
N ASN A 291 -25.08 19.08 -8.74
CA ASN A 291 -24.00 19.06 -9.71
C ASN A 291 -22.68 19.43 -9.02
N ILE A 292 -21.60 18.71 -9.35
CA ILE A 292 -20.24 19.11 -8.98
C ILE A 292 -19.71 19.95 -10.16
N PRO A 293 -19.67 21.28 -10.04
CA PRO A 293 -19.29 22.13 -11.16
C PRO A 293 -17.80 21.92 -11.51
N MET A 294 -17.49 21.98 -12.80
CA MET A 294 -16.11 22.06 -13.23
C MET A 294 -15.60 23.48 -13.01
N GLU A 295 -14.62 23.60 -12.13
CA GLU A 295 -13.91 24.84 -11.89
C GLU A 295 -12.81 25.05 -12.95
N TYR A 296 -12.56 26.29 -13.39
CA TYR A 296 -11.57 26.60 -14.43
C TYR A 296 -10.15 26.10 -14.11
N TYR A 297 -9.82 25.97 -12.82
CA TYR A 297 -8.52 25.49 -12.35
C TYR A 297 -8.47 23.96 -12.16
N ASN A 298 -9.58 23.25 -12.34
CA ASN A 298 -9.62 21.79 -12.21
C ASN A 298 -9.19 21.13 -13.52
N ASN A 299 -7.90 20.78 -13.61
CA ASN A 299 -7.33 20.05 -14.74
C ASN A 299 -7.56 18.52 -14.67
N TYR A 300 -8.38 18.03 -13.74
CA TYR A 300 -8.61 16.61 -13.46
C TYR A 300 -10.09 16.22 -13.56
N ALA A 301 -10.83 16.83 -14.48
CA ALA A 301 -12.17 16.35 -14.83
C ALA A 301 -12.09 14.96 -15.48
N LEU A 302 -13.15 14.15 -15.34
CA LEU A 302 -13.26 12.89 -16.06
C LEU A 302 -13.50 13.18 -17.56
N PRO A 303 -12.62 12.76 -18.47
CA PRO A 303 -12.86 12.92 -19.90
C PRO A 303 -13.99 11.99 -20.37
N VAL A 304 -14.65 12.34 -21.47
CA VAL A 304 -15.64 11.46 -22.08
C VAL A 304 -14.97 10.31 -22.82
N PHE A 305 -15.45 9.10 -22.59
CA PHE A 305 -15.10 7.90 -23.35
C PHE A 305 -16.31 6.94 -23.41
N PRO A 306 -16.36 6.05 -24.43
CA PRO A 306 -17.45 5.08 -24.54
C PRO A 306 -17.48 4.08 -23.38
N ASN A 307 -18.66 3.46 -23.19
CA ASN A 307 -18.87 2.36 -22.25
C ASN A 307 -18.39 2.66 -20.81
N LEU A 308 -18.78 3.81 -20.28
CA LEU A 308 -18.44 4.24 -18.92
C LEU A 308 -19.06 3.29 -17.89
N HIS A 309 -18.23 2.75 -16.99
CA HIS A 309 -18.65 2.00 -15.81
C HIS A 309 -17.98 2.57 -14.56
N LEU A 310 -18.77 2.86 -13.54
CA LEU A 310 -18.31 3.24 -12.21
C LEU A 310 -18.43 2.04 -11.28
N VAL A 311 -17.34 1.73 -10.59
CA VAL A 311 -17.32 0.71 -9.54
C VAL A 311 -16.63 1.25 -8.30
N ASN A 312 -17.02 0.76 -7.13
CA ASN A 312 -16.35 1.05 -5.87
C ASN A 312 -15.55 -0.17 -5.42
N LEU A 313 -14.22 -0.02 -5.31
CA LEU A 313 -13.30 -1.05 -4.87
C LEU A 313 -12.52 -0.56 -3.63
N HIS A 314 -12.80 -1.12 -2.46
CA HIS A 314 -12.22 -0.71 -1.17
C HIS A 314 -12.30 0.82 -0.93
N GLY A 315 -13.42 1.45 -1.26
CA GLY A 315 -13.61 2.91 -1.13
C GLY A 315 -12.98 3.74 -2.24
N ASN A 316 -12.33 3.12 -3.23
CA ASN A 316 -11.84 3.78 -4.44
C ASN A 316 -12.91 3.69 -5.53
N ILE A 317 -13.45 4.83 -5.93
CA ILE A 317 -14.34 4.88 -7.09
C ILE A 317 -13.47 4.88 -8.34
N LEU A 318 -13.70 3.90 -9.20
CA LEU A 318 -12.98 3.69 -10.44
C LEU A 318 -13.93 3.88 -11.62
N ALA A 319 -13.48 4.63 -12.63
CA ALA A 319 -14.15 4.77 -13.91
C ALA A 319 -13.40 3.96 -14.97
N PHE A 320 -14.09 2.93 -15.46
CA PHE A 320 -13.71 2.07 -16.57
C PHE A 320 -14.45 2.45 -17.84
N GLY A 321 -13.90 2.07 -18.98
CA GLY A 321 -14.50 2.25 -20.28
C GLY A 321 -13.47 2.10 -21.39
N SER A 322 -13.86 2.46 -22.61
CA SER A 322 -13.10 2.21 -23.84
C SER A 322 -11.95 3.21 -24.00
N THR A 323 -11.02 3.17 -23.05
CA THR A 323 -9.87 4.06 -22.89
C THR A 323 -8.72 3.31 -22.24
N LYS A 324 -7.49 3.76 -22.49
CA LYS A 324 -6.25 3.13 -21.98
C LYS A 324 -6.06 3.25 -20.47
N SER A 325 -6.85 4.10 -19.82
CA SER A 325 -6.65 4.51 -18.44
C SER A 325 -7.88 4.20 -17.61
N ILE A 326 -7.66 3.66 -16.41
CA ILE A 326 -8.69 3.62 -15.36
C ILE A 326 -8.53 4.89 -14.54
N TYR A 327 -9.61 5.67 -14.43
CA TYR A 327 -9.60 6.90 -13.65
C TYR A 327 -10.11 6.62 -12.24
N ASN A 328 -9.46 7.17 -11.23
CA ASN A 328 -9.86 7.04 -9.85
C ASN A 328 -10.20 8.41 -9.26
N THR A 329 -11.28 8.49 -8.50
CA THR A 329 -11.57 9.62 -7.62
C THR A 329 -11.47 9.20 -6.15
N ARG A 330 -10.91 10.09 -5.32
CA ARG A 330 -10.82 9.95 -3.86
C ARG A 330 -11.56 11.06 -3.10
N ASP A 331 -12.14 11.99 -3.84
CA ASP A 331 -12.82 13.19 -3.34
C ASP A 331 -14.28 13.23 -3.79
N GLY A 332 -14.87 12.07 -4.04
CA GLY A 332 -16.29 11.92 -4.35
C GLY A 332 -16.70 12.48 -5.72
N GLY A 333 -15.79 12.45 -6.70
CA GLY A 333 -16.05 12.84 -8.09
C GLY A 333 -15.56 14.22 -8.49
N ILE A 334 -14.86 14.96 -7.62
CA ILE A 334 -14.32 16.30 -7.93
C ILE A 334 -13.09 16.18 -8.85
N THR A 335 -12.16 15.29 -8.53
CA THR A 335 -10.97 15.02 -9.35
C THR A 335 -10.84 13.55 -9.71
N TRP A 336 -10.39 13.31 -10.94
CA TRP A 336 -10.22 12.00 -11.56
C TRP A 336 -8.78 11.85 -12.04
N LYS A 337 -8.06 10.91 -11.45
CA LYS A 337 -6.63 10.73 -11.69
C LYS A 337 -6.31 9.29 -12.08
N VAL A 338 -5.31 9.13 -12.92
CA VAL A 338 -4.74 7.83 -13.25
C VAL A 338 -3.61 7.53 -12.27
N SER A 339 -3.47 6.28 -11.85
CA SER A 339 -2.37 5.83 -11.01
C SER A 339 -1.86 4.47 -11.46
N ASP A 340 -0.65 4.11 -11.04
CA ASP A 340 -0.09 2.78 -11.35
C ASP A 340 -0.74 1.64 -10.55
N LYS A 341 -1.56 1.98 -9.56
CA LYS A 341 -2.36 1.03 -8.77
C LYS A 341 -3.51 0.42 -9.57
N PHE A 342 -4.10 1.19 -10.49
CA PHE A 342 -5.28 0.81 -11.27
C PHE A 342 -4.93 0.78 -12.75
N LYS A 343 -4.54 -0.39 -13.26
CA LYS A 343 -4.26 -0.64 -14.68
C LYS A 343 -5.14 -1.77 -15.17
N TYR A 344 -5.47 -1.74 -16.45
CA TYR A 344 -6.08 -2.89 -17.12
C TYR A 344 -5.12 -4.09 -17.14
N PRO A 345 -5.63 -5.32 -17.39
CA PRO A 345 -4.78 -6.46 -17.69
C PRO A 345 -3.76 -6.14 -18.78
N LYS A 346 -2.62 -6.83 -18.75
CA LYS A 346 -1.60 -6.66 -19.79
C LYS A 346 -2.18 -7.01 -21.17
N ASP A 347 -1.86 -6.19 -22.16
CA ASP A 347 -2.30 -6.32 -23.56
C ASP A 347 -3.83 -6.24 -23.77
N TYR A 348 -4.56 -5.59 -22.84
CA TYR A 348 -6.00 -5.38 -22.98
C TYR A 348 -6.35 -4.45 -24.17
N THR A 349 -7.44 -4.76 -24.87
CA THR A 349 -7.83 -4.13 -26.15
C THR A 349 -8.89 -3.04 -26.04
N TYR A 350 -9.36 -2.72 -24.82
CA TYR A 350 -10.33 -1.64 -24.52
C TYR A 350 -11.59 -1.64 -25.41
N PRO A 351 -12.38 -2.73 -25.41
CA PRO A 351 -13.56 -2.87 -26.26
C PRO A 351 -14.64 -1.82 -25.93
N ASP A 352 -15.50 -1.52 -26.91
CA ASP A 352 -16.68 -0.64 -26.74
C ASP A 352 -17.85 -1.36 -26.03
N ASN A 353 -17.70 -2.66 -25.78
CA ASN A 353 -18.69 -3.52 -25.13
C ASN A 353 -18.02 -4.33 -24.02
N MET A 354 -17.72 -3.68 -22.89
CA MET A 354 -17.30 -4.35 -21.67
C MET A 354 -18.37 -4.30 -20.59
N GLU A 355 -18.23 -5.19 -19.63
CA GLU A 355 -18.97 -5.19 -18.37
C GLU A 355 -17.97 -5.20 -17.22
N VAL A 356 -18.22 -4.35 -16.22
CA VAL A 356 -17.34 -4.18 -15.06
C VAL A 356 -18.19 -4.16 -13.80
N LEU A 357 -17.82 -4.97 -12.81
CA LEU A 357 -18.48 -5.00 -11.50
C LEU A 357 -17.49 -5.39 -10.40
N VAL A 358 -17.86 -5.13 -9.15
CA VAL A 358 -17.15 -5.64 -7.96
C VAL A 358 -18.09 -6.61 -7.24
N ASP A 359 -17.60 -7.80 -6.92
CA ASP A 359 -18.40 -8.82 -6.23
C ASP A 359 -18.37 -8.66 -4.70
N TYR A 360 -19.07 -9.54 -3.98
CA TYR A 360 -19.16 -9.50 -2.52
C TYR A 360 -17.84 -9.83 -1.79
N ASP A 361 -16.89 -10.45 -2.48
CA ASP A 361 -15.56 -10.77 -1.97
C ASP A 361 -14.52 -9.70 -2.35
N ASP A 362 -14.99 -8.53 -2.80
CA ASP A 362 -14.20 -7.38 -3.26
C ASP A 362 -13.28 -7.70 -4.47
N TYR A 363 -13.62 -8.71 -5.26
CA TYR A 363 -12.95 -8.92 -6.55
C TYR A 363 -13.55 -8.01 -7.62
N LEU A 364 -12.67 -7.37 -8.38
CA LEU A 364 -13.03 -6.60 -9.56
C LEU A 364 -13.13 -7.52 -10.77
N TRP A 365 -14.27 -7.54 -11.44
CA TRP A 365 -14.48 -8.35 -12.65
C TRP A 365 -14.57 -7.47 -13.89
N LEU A 366 -13.95 -7.94 -14.97
CA LEU A 366 -13.95 -7.29 -16.27
C LEU A 366 -14.23 -8.33 -17.34
N LYS A 367 -15.28 -8.12 -18.13
CA LYS A 367 -15.65 -8.97 -19.24
C LYS A 367 -15.65 -8.20 -20.54
N ASP A 368 -14.88 -8.67 -21.50
CA ASP A 368 -15.00 -8.27 -22.90
C ASP A 368 -16.10 -9.12 -23.54
N ASN A 369 -17.25 -8.51 -23.85
CA ASN A 369 -18.40 -9.23 -24.40
C ASN A 369 -18.20 -9.62 -25.88
N ASP A 370 -17.32 -8.93 -26.60
CA ASP A 370 -17.08 -9.21 -28.02
C ASP A 370 -16.15 -10.40 -28.20
N GLN A 371 -15.13 -10.50 -27.34
CA GLN A 371 -14.15 -11.61 -27.36
C GLN A 371 -14.49 -12.73 -26.38
N ASN A 372 -15.46 -12.50 -25.49
CA ASN A 372 -15.83 -13.40 -24.40
C ASN A 372 -14.61 -13.78 -23.53
N ILE A 373 -13.82 -12.77 -23.18
CA ILE A 373 -12.64 -12.88 -22.30
C ILE A 373 -12.98 -12.25 -20.97
N ILE A 374 -12.74 -12.98 -19.88
CA ILE A 374 -13.03 -12.52 -18.52
C ILE A 374 -11.76 -12.45 -17.70
N TRP A 375 -11.67 -11.39 -16.92
CA TRP A 375 -10.60 -11.13 -15.98
C TRP A 375 -11.17 -10.91 -14.59
N ARG A 376 -10.49 -11.47 -13.60
CA ARG A 376 -10.69 -11.15 -12.17
C ARG A 376 -9.47 -10.41 -11.67
N GLY A 377 -9.70 -9.30 -11.00
CA GLY A 377 -8.72 -8.40 -10.43
C GLY A 377 -8.82 -8.41 -8.92
N GLN A 378 -7.70 -8.60 -8.23
CA GLN A 378 -7.61 -8.45 -6.79
C GLN A 378 -6.74 -7.24 -6.46
N LEU A 379 -7.26 -6.32 -5.65
CA LEU A 379 -6.45 -5.24 -5.09
C LEU A 379 -5.75 -5.74 -3.83
N ILE A 380 -4.42 -5.79 -3.90
CA ILE A 380 -3.59 -6.13 -2.74
C ILE A 380 -3.04 -4.82 -2.19
N ASP A 381 -3.51 -4.40 -1.02
CA ASP A 381 -2.98 -3.24 -0.31
C ASP A 381 -1.65 -3.59 0.41
N ASP A 382 -0.80 -2.58 0.67
CA ASP A 382 0.44 -2.74 1.45
C ASP A 382 0.15 -2.92 2.95
#